data_AF-A0A101C6Y5-F1
#
_entry.id   AF-A0A101C6Y5-F1
#
_cell.length_a   1.000
_cell.length_b   1.000
_cell.length_c   1.000
_cell.angle_alpha   90.00
_cell.angle_beta   90.00
_cell.angle_gamma   90.00
#
_symmetry.space_group_name_H-M   'P 1'
#
loop_
_entity.id
_entity.type
_entity.pdbx_description
1 polymer ?
#
loop_
_entity_poly.entity_id
_entity_poly.type
_entity_poly.pdbx_seq_one_letter_code
_entity_poly.pdbx_strand_id
1 'polypeptide(L)'
;MFRLLSKESNIFSIPVYIGFLLLVVIIINSLNFNTYEATIAIITFIGISLGYFCFNAIALNYQTHLPLFLYTFFVLGLYPGKLDIGIAVALLTNSFLLLLLTSTDEDLRKKSYVLVGSILALNFIFLPTTWPMIFFVLIHLIVTSERISLNIFRFVLGMSLIALSYFSLMFFIRFNDWNMDYLPFGKMRFITDYIELIPLIPLVLMLIYAIYDHFSHYNKKSPVSRYKYTFLLVFSFAQIVTIVMYMNTNYEYLLLLAFPTTIILSRMLRFLPKLWMQELSLWLIIVSLVGFKAGTHFNLF
;
A
#
# COMPACT_ATOMS: atom_id res chain seq x y z
N MET A 1 8.24 -22.83 -10.91
CA MET A 1 8.09 -21.35 -10.94
C MET A 1 9.14 -20.63 -10.09
N PHE A 2 9.42 -21.07 -8.85
CA PHE A 2 10.36 -20.37 -7.96
C PHE A 2 11.81 -20.25 -8.49
N ARG A 3 12.30 -21.24 -9.26
CA ARG A 3 13.63 -21.18 -9.90
C ARG A 3 13.70 -20.08 -10.98
N LEU A 4 12.60 -19.82 -11.68
CA LEU A 4 12.48 -18.75 -12.69
C LEU A 4 12.37 -17.35 -12.05
N LEU A 5 11.82 -17.28 -10.83
CA LEU A 5 11.69 -16.05 -10.03
C LEU A 5 12.92 -15.74 -9.17
N SER A 6 14.00 -16.52 -9.31
CA SER A 6 15.28 -16.24 -8.67
C SER A 6 16.03 -15.14 -9.44
N LYS A 7 16.88 -14.36 -8.75
CA LYS A 7 17.65 -13.25 -9.37
C LYS A 7 18.70 -13.71 -10.41
N GLU A 8 18.88 -15.00 -10.62
CA GLU A 8 19.76 -15.54 -11.67
C GLU A 8 19.13 -15.37 -13.07
N SER A 9 17.82 -15.13 -13.14
CA SER A 9 17.09 -14.83 -14.39
C SER A 9 17.05 -13.33 -14.66
N ASN A 10 17.81 -12.85 -15.65
CA ASN A 10 17.81 -11.45 -16.09
C ASN A 10 16.50 -11.01 -16.80
N ILE A 11 15.55 -11.93 -17.02
CA ILE A 11 14.31 -11.68 -17.76
C ILE A 11 13.29 -10.87 -16.91
N PHE A 12 13.42 -10.86 -15.58
CA PHE A 12 12.43 -10.26 -14.65
C PHE A 12 12.91 -8.96 -13.97
N SER A 13 13.37 -7.99 -14.74
CA SER A 13 13.79 -6.69 -14.18
C SER A 13 12.60 -5.78 -13.82
N ILE A 14 12.80 -4.82 -12.90
CA ILE A 14 11.77 -3.84 -12.50
C ILE A 14 11.15 -3.12 -13.73
N PRO A 15 11.93 -2.67 -14.74
CA PRO A 15 11.37 -2.08 -15.96
C PRO A 15 10.39 -2.99 -16.71
N VAL A 16 10.63 -4.30 -16.73
CA VAL A 16 9.74 -5.27 -17.41
C VAL A 16 8.38 -5.34 -16.69
N TYR A 17 8.38 -5.39 -15.36
CA TYR A 17 7.13 -5.37 -14.58
C TYR A 17 6.37 -4.05 -14.76
N ILE A 18 7.07 -2.92 -14.79
CA ILE A 18 6.47 -1.60 -15.05
C ILE A 18 5.87 -1.56 -16.46
N GLY A 19 6.57 -2.07 -17.47
CA GLY A 19 6.06 -2.15 -18.85
C GLY A 19 4.82 -3.04 -18.97
N PHE A 20 4.80 -4.19 -18.28
CA PHE A 20 3.64 -5.06 -18.23
C PHE A 20 2.45 -4.39 -17.52
N LEU A 21 2.69 -3.72 -16.38
CA LEU A 21 1.67 -2.94 -15.69
C LEU A 21 1.09 -1.86 -16.60
N LEU A 22 1.93 -1.11 -17.31
CA LEU A 22 1.51 -0.08 -18.25
C LEU A 22 0.58 -0.67 -19.32
N LEU A 23 0.95 -1.80 -19.91
CA LEU A 23 0.15 -2.49 -20.92
C LEU A 23 -1.22 -2.88 -20.35
N VAL A 24 -1.25 -3.46 -19.14
CA VAL A 24 -2.51 -3.82 -18.48
C VAL A 24 -3.37 -2.59 -18.21
N VAL A 25 -2.80 -1.52 -17.66
CA VAL A 25 -3.54 -0.26 -17.40
C VAL A 25 -4.11 0.29 -18.70
N ILE A 26 -3.35 0.25 -19.80
CA ILE A 26 -3.84 0.68 -21.11
C ILE A 26 -5.00 -0.22 -21.56
N ILE A 27 -4.86 -1.55 -21.53
CA ILE A 27 -5.92 -2.48 -21.96
C ILE A 27 -7.19 -2.31 -21.14
N ILE A 28 -7.07 -2.28 -19.81
CA ILE A 28 -8.22 -2.15 -18.90
C ILE A 28 -8.92 -0.80 -19.08
N ASN A 29 -8.18 0.28 -19.36
CA ASN A 29 -8.75 1.61 -19.56
C ASN A 29 -9.04 1.97 -21.03
N SER A 30 -8.75 1.07 -21.99
CA SER A 30 -8.76 1.30 -23.45
C SER A 30 -10.12 1.70 -24.04
N LEU A 31 -11.18 1.82 -23.23
CA LEU A 31 -12.54 1.99 -23.72
C LEU A 31 -13.21 3.30 -23.31
N ASN A 32 -12.58 4.18 -22.51
CA ASN A 32 -13.22 5.47 -22.14
C ASN A 32 -12.28 6.56 -21.59
N PHE A 33 -11.25 6.98 -22.33
CA PHE A 33 -10.35 8.05 -21.85
C PHE A 33 -10.99 9.44 -21.97
N ASN A 34 -11.60 9.93 -20.89
CA ASN A 34 -11.72 11.37 -20.65
C ASN A 34 -10.42 11.89 -20.00
N THR A 35 -10.09 13.17 -20.19
CA THR A 35 -8.90 13.84 -19.61
C THR A 35 -8.76 13.66 -18.10
N TYR A 36 -9.88 13.66 -17.38
CA TYR A 36 -9.94 13.38 -15.95
C TYR A 36 -9.51 11.94 -15.60
N GLU A 37 -10.07 10.94 -16.30
CA GLU A 37 -9.73 9.53 -16.08
C GLU A 37 -8.27 9.24 -16.46
N ALA A 38 -7.76 9.89 -17.51
CA ALA A 38 -6.35 9.79 -17.90
C ALA A 38 -5.41 10.31 -16.80
N THR A 39 -5.76 11.43 -16.15
CA THR A 39 -4.97 11.99 -15.05
C THR A 39 -4.91 11.03 -13.86
N ILE A 40 -6.06 10.45 -13.48
CA ILE A 40 -6.12 9.45 -12.40
C ILE A 40 -5.30 8.21 -12.74
N ALA A 41 -5.40 7.72 -13.98
CA ALA A 41 -4.65 6.56 -14.44
C ALA A 41 -3.13 6.82 -14.37
N ILE A 42 -2.67 8.02 -14.74
CA ILE A 42 -1.25 8.41 -14.63
C ILE A 42 -0.80 8.43 -13.16
N ILE A 43 -1.56 9.07 -12.26
CA ILE A 43 -1.24 9.11 -10.83
C ILE A 43 -1.16 7.70 -10.25
N THR A 44 -2.15 6.87 -10.59
CA THR A 44 -2.22 5.46 -10.17
C THR A 44 -1.02 4.68 -10.68
N PHE A 45 -0.69 4.81 -11.97
CA PHE A 45 0.43 4.13 -12.59
C PHE A 45 1.76 4.51 -11.91
N ILE A 46 1.98 5.79 -11.64
CA ILE A 46 3.17 6.27 -10.93
C ILE A 46 3.19 5.69 -9.50
N GLY A 47 2.07 5.76 -8.78
CA GLY A 47 1.97 5.25 -7.41
C GLY A 47 2.27 3.76 -7.30
N ILE A 48 1.69 2.95 -8.18
CA ILE A 48 1.93 1.52 -8.26
C ILE A 48 3.38 1.23 -8.70
N SER A 49 3.89 1.96 -9.69
CA SER A 49 5.28 1.84 -10.17
C SER A 49 6.29 2.10 -9.05
N LEU A 50 6.06 3.13 -8.23
CA LEU A 50 6.88 3.40 -7.05
C LEU A 50 6.85 2.26 -6.03
N GLY A 51 5.73 1.53 -5.92
CA GLY A 51 5.67 0.29 -5.13
C GLY A 51 6.73 -0.74 -5.56
N TYR A 52 6.98 -0.91 -6.87
CA TYR A 52 8.06 -1.78 -7.36
C TYR A 52 9.45 -1.35 -6.86
N PHE A 53 9.72 -0.05 -6.82
CA PHE A 53 10.96 0.49 -6.25
C PHE A 53 11.02 0.31 -4.73
N CYS A 54 9.90 0.46 -4.02
CA CYS A 54 9.81 0.26 -2.57
C CYS A 54 10.24 -1.14 -2.14
N PHE A 55 9.96 -2.20 -2.92
CA PHE A 55 10.42 -3.55 -2.57
C PHE A 55 11.94 -3.65 -2.50
N ASN A 56 12.65 -2.93 -3.37
CA ASN A 56 14.11 -2.88 -3.34
C ASN A 56 14.63 -2.04 -2.17
N ALA A 57 14.00 -0.88 -1.90
CA ALA A 57 14.38 0.00 -0.80
C ALA A 57 14.17 -0.64 0.58
N ILE A 58 13.03 -1.29 0.79
CA ILE A 58 12.73 -2.00 2.05
C ILE A 58 13.68 -3.18 2.22
N ALA A 59 14.06 -3.87 1.14
CA ALA A 59 15.07 -4.92 1.16
C ALA A 59 14.75 -6.04 2.17
N LEU A 60 13.47 -6.40 2.36
CA LEU A 60 13.09 -7.53 3.23
C LEU A 60 13.17 -8.88 2.52
N ASN A 61 13.15 -8.88 1.19
CA ASN A 61 13.07 -10.07 0.34
C ASN A 61 14.28 -10.16 -0.61
N TYR A 62 15.49 -10.09 -0.05
CA TYR A 62 16.74 -10.18 -0.82
C TYR A 62 16.75 -11.41 -1.76
N GLN A 63 17.25 -11.23 -2.98
CA GLN A 63 17.55 -12.30 -3.95
C GLN A 63 16.37 -13.00 -4.63
N THR A 64 15.14 -12.48 -4.53
CA THR A 64 14.00 -13.04 -5.29
C THR A 64 13.17 -11.96 -5.99
N HIS A 65 12.62 -12.29 -7.16
CA HIS A 65 11.62 -11.50 -7.88
C HIS A 65 10.19 -11.82 -7.44
N LEU A 66 10.02 -12.80 -6.55
CA LEU A 66 8.73 -13.23 -6.02
C LEU A 66 7.85 -12.08 -5.49
N PRO A 67 8.35 -11.08 -4.74
CA PRO A 67 7.53 -9.95 -4.31
C PRO A 67 7.03 -9.12 -5.51
N LEU A 68 7.88 -8.86 -6.51
CA LEU A 68 7.48 -8.09 -7.69
C LEU A 68 6.40 -8.83 -8.52
N PHE A 69 6.58 -10.15 -8.65
CA PHE A 69 5.60 -11.01 -9.30
C PHE A 69 4.26 -11.01 -8.57
N LEU A 70 4.27 -11.28 -7.27
CA LEU A 70 3.06 -11.27 -6.45
C LEU A 70 2.38 -9.90 -6.47
N TYR A 71 3.15 -8.81 -6.35
CA TYR A 71 2.60 -7.46 -6.41
C TYR A 71 1.82 -7.20 -7.69
N THR A 72 2.34 -7.69 -8.82
CA THR A 72 1.67 -7.60 -10.11
C THR A 72 0.31 -8.31 -10.07
N PHE A 73 0.24 -9.54 -9.54
CA PHE A 73 -1.03 -10.25 -9.40
C PHE A 73 -1.99 -9.59 -8.39
N PHE A 74 -1.48 -9.03 -7.30
CA PHE A 74 -2.29 -8.28 -6.34
C PHE A 74 -2.92 -7.04 -6.99
N VAL A 75 -2.11 -6.27 -7.73
CA VAL A 75 -2.60 -5.11 -8.47
C VAL A 75 -3.63 -5.55 -9.52
N LEU A 76 -3.35 -6.60 -10.30
CA LEU A 76 -4.29 -7.12 -11.31
C LEU A 76 -5.62 -7.58 -10.70
N GLY A 77 -5.56 -8.30 -9.59
CA GLY A 77 -6.74 -8.83 -8.92
C GLY A 77 -7.60 -7.75 -8.29
N LEU A 78 -6.98 -6.72 -7.72
CA LEU A 78 -7.66 -5.69 -6.92
C LEU A 78 -7.95 -4.39 -7.68
N TYR A 79 -7.30 -4.14 -8.81
CA TYR A 79 -7.51 -2.93 -9.61
C TYR A 79 -8.78 -3.06 -10.46
N PRO A 80 -9.85 -2.28 -10.21
CA PRO A 80 -11.08 -2.40 -10.98
C PRO A 80 -11.00 -1.75 -12.37
N GLY A 81 -10.02 -0.86 -12.60
CA GLY A 81 -9.88 -0.07 -13.82
C GLY A 81 -10.06 1.42 -13.54
N LYS A 82 -11.28 1.82 -13.17
CA LYS A 82 -11.57 3.19 -12.72
C LYS A 82 -11.31 3.30 -11.23
N LEU A 83 -10.41 4.19 -10.81
CA LEU A 83 -10.15 4.46 -9.40
C LEU A 83 -10.68 5.82 -9.00
N ASP A 84 -11.10 5.94 -7.75
CA ASP A 84 -11.25 7.24 -7.12
C ASP A 84 -9.90 7.98 -7.03
N ILE A 85 -9.92 9.30 -7.28
CA ILE A 85 -8.72 10.13 -7.23
C ILE A 85 -8.06 10.10 -5.85
N GLY A 86 -8.85 9.99 -4.78
CA GLY A 86 -8.36 9.86 -3.41
C GLY A 86 -7.52 8.61 -3.21
N ILE A 87 -7.98 7.47 -3.73
CA ILE A 87 -7.25 6.20 -3.65
C ILE A 87 -5.98 6.24 -4.51
N ALA A 88 -6.05 6.82 -5.72
CA ALA A 88 -4.89 7.00 -6.59
C ALA A 88 -3.79 7.85 -5.91
N VAL A 89 -4.16 8.98 -5.31
CA VAL A 89 -3.24 9.85 -4.56
C VAL A 89 -2.74 9.15 -3.29
N ALA A 90 -3.58 8.37 -2.60
CA ALA A 90 -3.16 7.59 -1.44
C ALA A 90 -2.12 6.53 -1.79
N LEU A 91 -2.27 5.81 -2.91
CA LEU A 91 -1.26 4.86 -3.39
C LEU A 91 0.08 5.56 -3.67
N LEU A 92 0.05 6.73 -4.31
CA LEU A 92 1.24 7.51 -4.62
C LEU A 92 1.94 8.00 -3.34
N THR A 93 1.19 8.65 -2.45
CA THR A 93 1.71 9.24 -1.21
C THR A 93 2.20 8.17 -0.24
N ASN A 94 1.50 7.04 -0.12
CA ASN A 94 1.95 5.90 0.68
C ASN A 94 3.30 5.35 0.19
N SER A 95 3.50 5.23 -1.12
CA SER A 95 4.78 4.81 -1.69
C SER A 95 5.92 5.77 -1.32
N PHE A 96 5.69 7.09 -1.40
CA PHE A 96 6.68 8.08 -0.95
C PHE A 96 6.95 8.02 0.56
N LEU A 97 5.90 7.88 1.38
CA LEU A 97 6.06 7.74 2.83
C LEU A 97 6.91 6.52 3.18
N LEU A 98 6.66 5.38 2.53
CA LEU A 98 7.45 4.17 2.72
C LEU A 98 8.92 4.39 2.32
N LEU A 99 9.20 5.02 1.18
CA LEU A 99 10.58 5.30 0.75
C LEU A 99 11.33 6.20 1.75
N LEU A 100 10.69 7.26 2.24
CA LEU A 100 11.32 8.20 3.18
C LEU A 100 11.56 7.57 4.54
N LEU A 101 10.56 6.87 5.10
CA LEU A 101 10.62 6.32 6.45
C LEU A 101 11.44 5.03 6.57
N THR A 102 11.63 4.32 5.46
CA THR A 102 12.48 3.11 5.42
C THR A 102 13.91 3.36 4.94
N SER A 103 14.24 4.60 4.57
CA SER A 103 15.59 4.98 4.17
C SER A 103 16.62 4.68 5.27
N THR A 104 17.73 4.05 4.88
CA THR A 104 18.87 3.79 5.75
C THR A 104 19.72 5.03 5.99
N ASP A 105 19.60 6.04 5.14
CA ASP A 105 20.25 7.32 5.33
C ASP A 105 19.53 8.11 6.44
N GLU A 106 20.23 8.24 7.57
CA GLU A 106 19.71 8.89 8.76
C GLU A 106 19.54 10.40 8.57
N ASP A 107 20.36 11.05 7.75
CA ASP A 107 20.25 12.47 7.45
C ASP A 107 19.01 12.75 6.59
N LEU A 108 18.80 11.94 5.56
CA LEU A 108 17.58 12.00 4.74
C LEU A 108 16.32 11.76 5.59
N ARG A 109 16.34 10.75 6.46
CA ARG A 109 15.20 10.43 7.33
C ARG A 109 14.90 11.54 8.34
N LYS A 110 15.93 12.08 9.01
CA LYS A 110 15.77 13.16 10.01
C LYS A 110 15.34 14.50 9.40
N LYS A 111 15.78 14.81 8.17
CA LYS A 111 15.44 16.06 7.47
C LYS A 111 14.09 16.00 6.75
N SER A 112 13.61 14.81 6.42
CA SER A 112 12.36 14.63 5.66
C SER A 112 11.08 14.69 6.50
N TYR A 113 11.12 14.80 7.83
CA TYR A 113 9.90 14.78 8.64
C TYR A 113 8.90 15.93 8.35
N VAL A 114 9.39 17.10 7.93
CA VAL A 114 8.51 18.16 7.41
C VAL A 114 7.79 17.68 6.15
N LEU A 115 8.53 17.10 5.21
CA LEU A 115 7.98 16.55 3.97
C LEU A 115 6.99 15.40 4.24
N VAL A 116 7.28 14.51 5.18
CA VAL A 116 6.38 13.44 5.63
C VAL A 116 5.06 14.01 6.14
N GLY A 117 5.11 15.06 6.96
CA GLY A 117 3.92 15.79 7.43
C GLY A 117 3.10 16.38 6.29
N SER A 118 3.77 17.02 5.33
CA SER A 118 3.12 17.61 4.17
C SER A 118 2.49 16.55 3.26
N ILE A 119 3.15 15.42 3.02
CA ILE A 119 2.61 14.31 2.24
C ILE A 119 1.37 13.72 2.92
N LEU A 120 1.39 13.55 4.25
CA LEU A 120 0.22 13.04 4.98
C LEU A 120 -0.95 14.02 4.97
N ALA A 121 -0.70 15.32 5.12
CA ALA A 121 -1.76 16.32 5.01
C ALA A 121 -2.37 16.36 3.61
N LEU A 122 -1.54 16.26 2.57
CA LEU A 122 -2.02 16.16 1.19
C LEU A 122 -2.84 14.89 0.98
N ASN A 123 -2.38 13.74 1.49
CA ASN A 123 -3.14 12.50 1.43
C ASN A 123 -4.50 12.63 2.12
N PHE A 124 -4.55 13.25 3.30
CA PHE A 124 -5.80 13.51 4.01
C PHE A 124 -6.76 14.43 3.24
N ILE A 125 -6.25 15.44 2.52
CA ILE A 125 -7.09 16.33 1.70
C ILE A 125 -7.78 15.56 0.56
N PHE A 126 -7.09 14.60 -0.06
CA PHE A 126 -7.65 13.80 -1.15
C PHE A 126 -8.49 12.62 -0.64
N LEU A 127 -8.09 12.00 0.48
CA LEU A 127 -8.75 10.85 1.05
C LEU A 127 -8.73 10.92 2.60
N PRO A 128 -9.70 11.62 3.23
CA PRO A 128 -9.74 11.82 4.69
C PRO A 128 -9.80 10.52 5.51
N THR A 129 -10.27 9.44 4.90
CA THR A 129 -10.34 8.10 5.51
C THR A 129 -8.95 7.53 5.83
N THR A 130 -7.87 8.08 5.27
CA THR A 130 -6.47 7.69 5.54
C THR A 130 -5.89 8.24 6.84
N TRP A 131 -6.69 8.91 7.68
CA TRP A 131 -6.25 9.44 8.98
C TRP A 131 -5.47 8.45 9.89
N PRO A 132 -5.69 7.11 9.88
CA PRO A 132 -4.88 6.20 10.69
C PRO A 132 -3.38 6.25 10.36
N MET A 133 -3.03 6.70 9.15
CA MET A 133 -1.64 6.89 8.73
C MET A 133 -0.88 7.94 9.55
N ILE A 134 -1.59 8.93 10.10
CA ILE A 134 -0.99 9.92 11.02
C ILE A 134 -0.48 9.21 12.27
N PHE A 135 -1.28 8.30 12.84
CA PHE A 135 -0.89 7.54 14.02
C PHE A 135 0.27 6.58 13.72
N PHE A 136 0.26 5.92 12.57
CA PHE A 136 1.40 5.12 12.12
C PHE A 136 2.71 5.92 12.10
N VAL A 137 2.70 7.13 11.52
CA VAL A 137 3.89 7.98 11.46
C VAL A 137 4.29 8.49 12.83
N LEU A 138 3.34 8.87 13.69
CA LEU A 138 3.64 9.30 15.06
C LEU A 138 4.29 8.18 15.89
N ILE A 139 3.76 6.96 15.82
CA ILE A 139 4.35 5.78 16.48
C ILE A 139 5.76 5.54 15.94
N HIS A 140 5.93 5.56 14.62
CA HIS A 140 7.24 5.38 13.99
C HIS A 140 8.25 6.44 14.46
N LEU A 141 7.84 7.70 14.51
CA LEU A 141 8.65 8.82 15.00
C LEU A 141 9.10 8.59 16.45
N ILE A 142 8.17 8.26 17.34
CA ILE A 142 8.46 8.05 18.77
C ILE A 142 9.47 6.90 18.97
N VAL A 143 9.32 5.82 18.19
CA VAL A 143 10.16 4.63 18.33
C VAL A 143 11.56 4.82 17.74
N THR A 144 11.71 5.63 16.69
CA THR A 144 12.95 5.67 15.88
C THR A 144 13.79 6.93 16.08
N SER A 145 13.22 7.96 16.71
CA SER A 145 13.86 9.27 16.83
C SER A 145 14.48 9.49 18.20
N GLU A 146 15.75 9.88 18.23
CA GLU A 146 16.43 10.36 19.45
C GLU A 146 15.84 11.69 19.96
N ARG A 147 15.44 12.58 19.04
CA ARG A 147 14.87 13.91 19.34
C ARG A 147 13.37 13.95 19.04
N ILE A 148 12.61 13.14 19.79
CA ILE A 148 11.17 12.90 19.57
C ILE A 148 10.39 14.22 19.42
N SER A 149 10.51 15.12 20.40
CA SER A 149 9.78 16.40 20.40
C SER A 149 10.06 17.27 19.16
N LEU A 150 11.34 17.43 18.78
CA LEU A 150 11.74 18.21 17.62
C LEU A 150 11.18 17.63 16.31
N ASN A 151 11.20 16.30 16.18
CA ASN A 151 10.74 15.65 14.96
C ASN A 151 9.21 15.61 14.86
N ILE A 152 8.49 15.51 16.00
CA ILE A 152 7.05 15.74 16.05
C ILE A 152 6.73 17.18 15.65
N PHE A 153 7.47 18.17 16.14
CA PHE A 153 7.29 19.56 15.74
C PHE A 153 7.48 19.75 14.22
N ARG A 154 8.55 19.19 13.64
CA ARG A 154 8.79 19.20 12.18
C ARG A 154 7.65 18.56 11.40
N PHE A 155 7.16 17.41 11.87
CA PHE A 155 6.02 16.72 11.28
C PHE A 155 4.74 17.58 11.29
N VAL A 156 4.40 18.16 12.44
CA VAL A 156 3.25 19.06 12.58
C VAL A 156 3.40 20.33 11.74
N LEU A 157 4.61 20.89 11.66
CA LEU A 157 4.92 22.03 10.79
C LEU A 157 4.61 21.69 9.33
N GLY A 158 5.03 20.52 8.87
CA GLY A 158 4.73 20.02 7.52
C GLY A 158 3.24 19.93 7.21
N MET A 159 2.45 19.42 8.16
CA MET A 159 0.99 19.38 8.04
C MET A 159 0.37 20.79 8.01
N SER A 160 0.87 21.67 8.89
CA SER A 160 0.38 23.04 9.03
C SER A 160 0.62 23.87 7.76
N LEU A 161 1.77 23.70 7.10
CA LEU A 161 2.07 24.37 5.83
C LEU A 161 1.07 24.02 4.73
N ILE A 162 0.70 22.75 4.61
CA ILE A 162 -0.30 22.31 3.63
C ILE A 162 -1.69 22.80 4.01
N ALA A 163 -2.07 22.72 5.29
CA ALA A 163 -3.35 23.25 5.77
C ALA A 163 -3.48 24.76 5.48
N LEU A 164 -2.45 25.56 5.81
CA LEU A 164 -2.42 26.98 5.53
C LEU A 164 -2.50 27.28 4.03
N SER A 165 -1.80 26.49 3.19
CA SER A 165 -1.89 26.62 1.74
C SER A 165 -3.32 26.34 1.23
N TYR A 166 -3.95 25.28 1.75
CA TYR A 166 -5.33 24.93 1.40
C TYR A 166 -6.31 26.04 1.80
N PHE A 167 -6.25 26.52 3.05
CA PHE A 167 -7.13 27.60 3.52
C PHE A 167 -6.89 28.91 2.79
N SER A 168 -5.64 29.22 2.42
CA SER A 168 -5.31 30.40 1.62
C SER A 168 -5.99 30.33 0.24
N LEU A 169 -5.91 29.18 -0.44
CA LEU A 169 -6.57 28.98 -1.73
C LEU A 169 -8.09 29.10 -1.60
N MET A 170 -8.69 28.46 -0.59
CA MET A 170 -10.13 28.53 -0.36
C MET A 170 -10.60 29.96 -0.08
N PHE A 171 -9.84 30.73 0.70
CA PHE A 171 -10.09 32.13 0.94
C PHE A 171 -10.07 32.97 -0.36
N PHE A 172 -9.08 32.78 -1.23
CA PHE A 172 -8.99 33.52 -2.50
C PHE A 172 -10.12 33.16 -3.48
N ILE A 173 -10.60 31.91 -3.45
CA ILE A 173 -11.72 31.44 -4.27
C ILE A 173 -13.08 31.84 -3.65
N ARG A 174 -13.08 32.48 -2.47
CA ARG A 174 -14.28 32.83 -1.68
C ARG A 174 -15.13 31.61 -1.31
N PHE A 175 -14.49 30.46 -1.18
CA PHE A 175 -15.13 29.26 -0.67
C PHE A 175 -15.14 29.32 0.85
N ASN A 176 -16.25 29.80 1.41
CA ASN A 176 -16.39 30.07 2.85
C ASN A 176 -17.15 28.98 3.62
N ASP A 177 -17.51 27.88 2.96
CA ASP A 177 -18.24 26.78 3.58
C ASP A 177 -17.27 25.66 3.99
N TRP A 178 -17.50 25.10 5.19
CA TRP A 178 -16.78 23.92 5.61
C TRP A 178 -17.48 22.66 5.09
N ASN A 179 -16.78 21.86 4.29
CA ASN A 179 -17.30 20.56 3.91
C ASN A 179 -17.10 19.56 5.08
N MET A 180 -18.21 19.19 5.72
CA MET A 180 -18.23 18.16 6.78
C MET A 180 -17.72 16.81 6.29
N ASP A 181 -17.60 16.61 4.97
CA ASP A 181 -17.07 15.40 4.39
C ASP A 181 -15.61 15.10 4.74
N TYR A 182 -14.84 16.13 5.12
CA TYR A 182 -13.47 16.02 5.59
C TYR A 182 -13.35 15.45 7.00
N LEU A 183 -14.44 15.37 7.77
CA LEU A 183 -14.46 14.71 9.06
C LEU A 183 -14.76 13.22 8.84
N PRO A 184 -13.78 12.33 9.04
CA PRO A 184 -13.99 10.90 8.80
C PRO A 184 -14.81 10.23 9.93
N PHE A 185 -15.05 10.96 11.03
CA PHE A 185 -15.79 10.49 12.20
C PHE A 185 -17.30 10.70 11.97
N GLY A 186 -18.03 9.61 11.72
CA GLY A 186 -19.47 9.61 11.38
C GLY A 186 -19.79 9.02 10.01
N LYS A 187 -18.76 8.80 9.18
CA LYS A 187 -18.87 8.15 7.86
C LYS A 187 -18.44 6.68 7.85
N MET A 188 -18.32 6.09 9.03
CA MET A 188 -17.91 4.69 9.15
C MET A 188 -19.01 3.80 8.55
N ARG A 189 -18.63 3.00 7.56
CA ARG A 189 -19.53 2.06 6.87
C ARG A 189 -18.86 0.70 6.87
N PHE A 190 -19.12 -0.04 7.93
CA PHE A 190 -18.70 -1.42 8.03
C PHE A 190 -19.40 -2.25 6.96
N ILE A 191 -18.68 -3.23 6.43
CA ILE A 191 -19.26 -4.21 5.52
C ILE A 191 -20.30 -5.04 6.26
N THR A 192 -21.47 -5.17 5.66
CA THR A 192 -22.53 -6.05 6.15
C THR A 192 -22.57 -7.37 5.40
N ASP A 193 -22.08 -7.41 4.16
CA ASP A 193 -22.05 -8.58 3.31
C ASP A 193 -20.63 -8.86 2.80
N TYR A 194 -20.12 -10.06 3.13
CA TYR A 194 -18.76 -10.48 2.84
C TYR A 194 -18.69 -11.48 1.67
N ILE A 195 -19.80 -11.75 0.99
CA ILE A 195 -19.89 -12.75 -0.08
C ILE A 195 -18.81 -12.53 -1.15
N GLU A 196 -18.66 -11.31 -1.64
CA GLU A 196 -17.66 -10.98 -2.66
C GLU A 196 -16.21 -11.13 -2.19
N LEU A 197 -15.96 -11.13 -0.86
CA LEU A 197 -14.64 -11.28 -0.27
C LEU A 197 -14.27 -12.74 0.02
N ILE A 198 -15.21 -13.69 -0.13
CA ILE A 198 -14.98 -15.13 0.09
C ILE A 198 -13.77 -15.66 -0.69
N PRO A 199 -13.57 -15.31 -1.99
CA PRO A 199 -12.40 -15.77 -2.73
C PRO A 199 -11.05 -15.36 -2.10
N LEU A 200 -11.02 -14.33 -1.25
CA LEU A 200 -9.81 -13.85 -0.58
C LEU A 200 -9.57 -14.51 0.79
N ILE A 201 -10.48 -15.34 1.32
CA ILE A 201 -10.30 -16.06 2.59
C ILE A 201 -8.96 -16.82 2.65
N PRO A 202 -8.54 -17.56 1.61
CA PRO A 202 -7.27 -18.27 1.65
C PRO A 202 -6.07 -17.34 1.86
N LEU A 203 -6.10 -16.13 1.27
CA LEU A 203 -5.07 -15.11 1.47
C LEU A 203 -5.02 -14.61 2.93
N VAL A 204 -6.19 -14.38 3.53
CA VAL A 204 -6.29 -13.95 4.93
C VAL A 204 -5.69 -15.01 5.86
N LEU A 205 -6.02 -16.29 5.65
CA LEU A 205 -5.46 -17.39 6.44
C LEU A 205 -3.94 -17.48 6.29
N MET A 206 -3.42 -17.31 5.07
CA MET A 206 -1.98 -17.29 4.82
C MET A 206 -1.29 -16.08 5.46
N LEU A 207 -1.93 -14.90 5.48
CA LEU A 207 -1.41 -13.72 6.17
C LEU A 207 -1.33 -13.94 7.68
N ILE A 208 -2.37 -14.52 8.29
CA ILE A 208 -2.38 -14.89 9.71
C ILE A 208 -1.23 -15.86 10.00
N TYR A 209 -1.09 -16.91 9.18
CA TYR A 209 0.01 -17.86 9.32
C TYR A 209 1.38 -17.20 9.15
N ALA A 210 1.55 -16.29 8.18
CA ALA A 210 2.80 -15.58 7.95
C ALA A 210 3.21 -14.69 9.14
N ILE A 211 2.24 -14.04 9.78
CA ILE A 211 2.46 -13.25 10.99
C ILE A 211 2.84 -14.16 12.16
N TYR A 212 2.11 -15.27 12.34
CA TYR A 212 2.41 -16.26 13.37
C TYR A 212 3.81 -16.87 13.22
N ASP A 213 4.18 -17.32 12.01
CA ASP A 213 5.52 -17.81 11.70
C ASP A 213 6.57 -16.72 11.97
N HIS A 214 6.23 -15.47 11.68
CA HIS A 214 7.15 -14.38 11.93
C HIS A 214 7.56 -14.30 13.41
N PHE A 215 6.58 -14.31 14.30
CA PHE A 215 6.80 -14.17 15.74
C PHE A 215 7.34 -15.48 16.37
N SER A 216 6.92 -16.63 15.87
CA SER A 216 7.47 -17.94 16.31
C SER A 216 8.98 -18.04 16.09
N HIS A 217 9.48 -17.39 15.04
CA HIS A 217 10.89 -17.34 14.69
C HIS A 217 11.56 -15.99 14.99
N TYR A 218 10.99 -15.17 15.87
CA TYR A 218 11.43 -13.79 16.09
C TYR A 218 12.90 -13.71 16.53
N ASN A 219 13.30 -14.52 17.50
CA ASN A 219 14.66 -14.48 18.07
C ASN A 219 15.75 -14.96 17.11
N LYS A 220 15.40 -15.68 16.05
CA LYS A 220 16.34 -16.18 15.03
C LYS A 220 16.67 -15.12 13.96
N LYS A 221 16.03 -13.94 14.01
CA LYS A 221 16.11 -12.91 12.96
C LYS A 221 17.01 -11.75 13.36
N SER A 222 17.70 -11.19 12.36
CA SER A 222 18.51 -9.99 12.57
C SER A 222 17.65 -8.81 13.08
N PRO A 223 18.22 -7.91 13.91
CA PRO A 223 17.50 -6.73 14.40
C PRO A 223 16.88 -5.89 13.27
N VAL A 224 17.61 -5.72 12.16
CA VAL A 224 17.14 -4.98 10.98
C VAL A 224 15.90 -5.65 10.34
N SER A 225 15.91 -6.98 10.22
CA SER A 225 14.78 -7.73 9.65
C SER A 225 13.54 -7.68 10.54
N ARG A 226 13.74 -7.69 11.87
CA ARG A 226 12.67 -7.53 12.86
C ARG A 226 12.06 -6.14 12.75
N TYR A 227 12.89 -5.10 12.84
CA TYR A 227 12.45 -3.71 12.75
C TYR A 227 11.65 -3.42 11.47
N LYS A 228 12.19 -3.77 10.30
CA LYS A 228 11.53 -3.50 9.01
C LYS A 228 10.21 -4.26 8.87
N TYR A 229 10.12 -5.48 9.40
CA TYR A 229 8.87 -6.24 9.37
C TYR A 229 7.84 -5.67 10.34
N THR A 230 8.24 -5.27 11.55
CA THR A 230 7.36 -4.57 12.49
C THR A 230 6.87 -3.25 11.90
N PHE A 231 7.75 -2.45 11.30
CA PHE A 231 7.38 -1.23 10.57
C PHE A 231 6.27 -1.50 9.54
N LEU A 232 6.45 -2.56 8.74
CA LEU A 232 5.47 -2.96 7.74
C LEU A 232 4.16 -3.44 8.37
N LEU A 233 4.19 -4.17 9.49
CA LEU A 233 2.98 -4.58 10.20
C LEU A 233 2.18 -3.38 10.75
N VAL A 234 2.85 -2.39 11.33
CA VAL A 234 2.15 -1.18 11.83
C VAL A 234 1.59 -0.36 10.66
N PHE A 235 2.31 -0.28 9.54
CA PHE A 235 1.79 0.30 8.31
C PHE A 235 0.53 -0.44 7.82
N SER A 236 0.60 -1.78 7.71
CA SER A 236 -0.56 -2.61 7.33
C SER A 236 -1.73 -2.41 8.27
N PHE A 237 -1.47 -2.32 9.57
CA PHE A 237 -2.51 -2.12 10.57
C PHE A 237 -3.25 -0.80 10.35
N ALA A 238 -2.54 0.30 10.09
CA ALA A 238 -3.16 1.57 9.74
C ALA A 238 -4.04 1.46 8.48
N GLN A 239 -3.59 0.74 7.44
CA GLN A 239 -4.40 0.50 6.25
C GLN A 239 -5.63 -0.39 6.53
N ILE A 240 -5.50 -1.41 7.37
CA ILE A 240 -6.61 -2.27 7.79
C ILE A 240 -7.66 -1.45 8.54
N VAL A 241 -7.26 -0.54 9.43
CA VAL A 241 -8.21 0.36 10.11
C VAL A 241 -8.99 1.18 9.09
N THR A 242 -8.31 1.78 8.09
CA THR A 242 -8.97 2.49 6.99
C THR A 242 -9.98 1.60 6.25
N ILE A 243 -9.57 0.38 5.88
CA ILE A 243 -10.40 -0.55 5.12
C ILE A 243 -11.62 -0.99 5.91
N VAL A 244 -11.43 -1.45 7.15
CA VAL A 244 -12.52 -1.96 7.99
C VAL A 244 -13.55 -0.88 8.28
N MET A 245 -13.11 0.37 8.48
CA MET A 245 -14.00 1.47 8.81
C MET A 245 -14.70 2.09 7.58
N TYR A 246 -14.09 2.06 6.39
CA TYR A 246 -14.53 2.90 5.26
C TYR A 246 -14.71 2.19 3.92
N MET A 247 -14.24 0.94 3.74
CA MET A 247 -14.31 0.27 2.44
C MET A 247 -15.74 0.05 1.97
N ASN A 248 -16.63 -0.44 2.83
CA ASN A 248 -17.97 -0.91 2.44
C ASN A 248 -17.89 -1.77 1.15
N THR A 249 -18.65 -1.43 0.11
CA THR A 249 -18.64 -2.10 -1.22
C THR A 249 -17.59 -1.53 -2.19
N ASN A 250 -16.79 -0.54 -1.78
CA ASN A 250 -15.75 0.06 -2.62
C ASN A 250 -14.44 -0.72 -2.48
N TYR A 251 -14.35 -1.89 -3.12
CA TYR A 251 -13.19 -2.79 -2.97
C TYR A 251 -11.84 -2.21 -3.44
N GLU A 252 -11.85 -1.06 -4.11
CA GLU A 252 -10.65 -0.27 -4.46
C GLU A 252 -9.74 -0.02 -3.26
N TYR A 253 -10.30 0.12 -2.05
CA TYR A 253 -9.53 0.30 -0.83
C TYR A 253 -8.58 -0.88 -0.54
N LEU A 254 -8.86 -2.09 -1.04
CA LEU A 254 -7.98 -3.25 -0.88
C LEU A 254 -6.62 -3.04 -1.56
N LEU A 255 -6.51 -2.17 -2.57
CA LEU A 255 -5.23 -1.85 -3.21
C LEU A 255 -4.23 -1.25 -2.23
N LEU A 256 -4.68 -0.55 -1.18
CA LEU A 256 -3.81 0.00 -0.14
C LEU A 256 -3.03 -1.09 0.61
N LEU A 257 -3.56 -2.33 0.63
CA LEU A 257 -2.89 -3.49 1.21
C LEU A 257 -2.01 -4.26 0.24
N ALA A 258 -2.10 -4.03 -1.08
CA ALA A 258 -1.38 -4.81 -2.09
C ALA A 258 0.14 -4.84 -1.82
N PHE A 259 0.72 -3.69 -1.46
CA PHE A 259 2.14 -3.60 -1.16
C PHE A 259 2.55 -4.40 0.09
N PRO A 260 2.01 -4.14 1.29
CA PRO A 260 2.43 -4.85 2.48
C PRO A 260 2.12 -6.36 2.45
N THR A 261 0.95 -6.77 1.94
CA THR A 261 0.57 -8.18 1.89
C THR A 261 1.52 -8.98 1.00
N THR A 262 1.92 -8.40 -0.13
CA THR A 262 2.91 -8.99 -1.03
C THR A 262 4.23 -9.26 -0.31
N ILE A 263 4.75 -8.31 0.48
CA ILE A 263 6.01 -8.51 1.22
C ILE A 263 5.86 -9.62 2.26
N ILE A 264 4.76 -9.60 3.02
CA ILE A 264 4.49 -10.59 4.07
C ILE A 264 4.39 -12.01 3.47
N LEU A 265 3.59 -12.17 2.41
CA LEU A 265 3.35 -13.47 1.77
C LEU A 265 4.58 -13.97 1.01
N SER A 266 5.29 -13.11 0.27
CA SER A 266 6.53 -13.51 -0.40
C SER A 266 7.59 -14.01 0.59
N ARG A 267 7.67 -13.37 1.77
CA ARG A 267 8.55 -13.84 2.85
C ARG A 267 8.11 -15.21 3.36
N MET A 268 6.82 -15.39 3.66
CA MET A 268 6.26 -16.67 4.11
C MET A 268 6.56 -17.79 3.10
N LEU A 269 6.23 -17.58 1.82
CA LEU A 269 6.47 -18.54 0.75
C LEU A 269 7.93 -18.97 0.67
N ARG A 270 8.87 -18.02 0.80
CA ARG A 270 10.31 -18.32 0.77
C ARG A 270 10.74 -19.24 1.92
N PHE A 271 10.16 -19.09 3.10
CA PHE A 271 10.54 -19.84 4.30
C PHE A 271 9.74 -21.14 4.49
N LEU A 272 8.81 -21.47 3.58
CA LEU A 272 8.15 -22.77 3.61
C LEU A 272 9.16 -23.91 3.34
N PRO A 273 9.07 -25.03 4.08
CA PRO A 273 10.13 -26.05 4.11
C PRO A 273 10.21 -26.90 2.83
N LYS A 274 9.10 -27.05 2.10
CA LYS A 274 9.01 -27.94 0.92
C LYS A 274 8.61 -27.15 -0.32
N LEU A 275 9.29 -27.40 -1.44
CA LEU A 275 9.03 -26.72 -2.72
C LEU A 275 7.58 -26.85 -3.20
N TRP A 276 6.96 -28.02 -3.03
CA TRP A 276 5.56 -28.22 -3.42
C TRP A 276 4.60 -27.34 -2.61
N MET A 277 4.91 -27.06 -1.34
CA MET A 277 4.10 -26.16 -0.50
C MET A 277 4.23 -24.71 -1.00
N GLN A 278 5.42 -24.31 -1.45
CA GLN A 278 5.67 -22.99 -2.04
C GLN A 278 4.83 -22.79 -3.31
N GLU A 279 4.88 -23.76 -4.23
CA GLU A 279 4.13 -23.73 -5.48
C GLU A 279 2.61 -23.77 -5.24
N LEU A 280 2.12 -24.68 -4.39
CA LEU A 280 0.69 -24.77 -4.06
C LEU A 280 0.17 -23.46 -3.45
N SER A 281 0.92 -22.90 -2.50
CA SER A 281 0.57 -21.63 -1.85
C SER A 281 0.58 -20.47 -2.84
N LEU A 282 1.53 -20.43 -3.76
CA LEU A 282 1.60 -19.41 -4.81
C LEU A 282 0.41 -19.51 -5.78
N TRP A 283 0.04 -20.72 -6.21
CA TRP A 283 -1.14 -20.93 -7.05
C TRP A 283 -2.43 -20.57 -6.34
N LEU A 284 -2.56 -20.92 -5.07
CA LEU A 284 -3.71 -20.56 -4.25
C LEU A 284 -3.85 -19.03 -4.14
N ILE A 285 -2.74 -18.29 -3.99
CA ILE A 285 -2.75 -16.81 -4.04
C ILE A 285 -3.29 -16.31 -5.39
N ILE A 286 -2.76 -16.82 -6.50
CA ILE A 286 -3.15 -16.40 -7.85
C ILE A 286 -4.63 -16.69 -8.11
N VAL A 287 -5.09 -17.91 -7.81
CA VAL A 287 -6.48 -18.33 -8.00
C VAL A 287 -7.43 -17.50 -7.13
N SER A 288 -7.05 -17.17 -5.89
CA SER A 288 -7.84 -16.30 -5.01
C SER A 288 -8.02 -14.90 -5.61
N LEU A 289 -6.94 -14.30 -6.12
CA LEU A 289 -6.97 -12.96 -6.73
C LEU A 289 -7.73 -12.92 -8.06
N VAL A 290 -7.52 -13.93 -8.91
CA VAL A 290 -8.23 -14.06 -10.18
C VAL A 290 -9.71 -14.35 -9.94
N GLY A 291 -10.03 -15.23 -8.98
CA GLY A 291 -11.39 -15.55 -8.58
C GLY A 291 -12.14 -14.33 -8.04
N PHE A 292 -11.48 -13.51 -7.21
CA PHE A 292 -12.03 -12.23 -6.75
C PHE A 292 -12.29 -11.26 -7.92
N LYS A 293 -11.33 -11.10 -8.84
CA LYS A 293 -11.48 -10.22 -10.02
C LYS A 293 -12.61 -10.70 -10.94
N ALA A 294 -12.71 -12.01 -11.17
CA ALA A 294 -13.77 -12.59 -11.99
C ALA A 294 -15.14 -12.44 -11.31
N GLY A 295 -15.22 -12.69 -10.00
CA GLY A 295 -16.45 -12.54 -9.22
C GLY A 295 -17.01 -11.12 -9.28
N THR A 296 -16.15 -10.13 -9.05
CA THR A 296 -16.52 -8.70 -9.09
C THR A 296 -16.78 -8.17 -10.50
N HIS A 297 -16.10 -8.69 -11.53
CA HIS A 297 -16.30 -8.23 -12.90
C HIS A 297 -17.54 -8.81 -13.56
N PHE A 298 -17.87 -10.07 -13.26
CA PHE A 298 -19.01 -10.79 -13.84
C PHE A 298 -20.22 -10.85 -12.92
N ASN A 299 -20.18 -10.22 -11.74
CA ASN A 299 -21.23 -10.28 -10.70
C ASN A 299 -21.69 -11.72 -10.43
N LEU A 300 -20.72 -12.62 -10.16
CA LEU A 300 -21.00 -14.06 -10.00
C LEU A 300 -21.56 -14.43 -8.62
N PHE A 301 -21.55 -13.49 -7.67
CA PHE A 301 -21.94 -13.71 -6.28
C PHE A 301 -22.84 -12.57 -5.80
#